data_AF-A0A444WUE0-F1
#
_entry.id   AF-A0A444WUE0-F1
#
_cell.length_a   1.000
_cell.length_b   1.000
_cell.length_c   1.000
_cell.angle_alpha   90.00
_cell.angle_beta   90.00
_cell.angle_gamma   90.00
#
_symmetry.space_group_name_H-M   'P 1'
#
loop_
_entity.id
_entity.type
_entity.pdbx_description
1 polymer ?
#
loop_
_entity_poly.entity_id
_entity_poly.type
_entity_poly.pdbx_seq_one_letter_code
_entity_poly.pdbx_strand_id
1 'polypeptide(L)'
;MKPLLHGDYPTSMKKIAGERIPTFTDRESKLVKGSYGFIGLIHYTNINITYNSLVLESNLRDFSADMAVLMHGSDLFENAEYPIEPWGLI
;
A
#
# COMPACT_ATOMS: atom_id res chain seq x y z
N MET A 1 6.54 -0.01 2.68
CA MET A 1 7.82 0.32 3.36
C MET A 1 9.03 -0.51 2.93
N LYS A 2 8.89 -1.75 2.42
CA LYS A 2 10.06 -2.60 2.09
C LYS A 2 11.11 -1.98 1.15
N PRO A 3 10.75 -1.22 0.11
CA PRO A 3 11.77 -0.58 -0.73
C PRO A 3 12.72 0.31 0.07
N LEU A 4 12.21 1.09 1.02
CA LEU A 4 13.02 1.96 1.86
C LEU A 4 13.91 1.18 2.83
N LEU A 5 13.48 0.02 3.32
CA LEU A 5 14.25 -0.77 4.29
C LEU A 5 15.28 -1.69 3.63
N HIS A 6 14.94 -2.23 2.46
CA HIS A 6 15.69 -3.32 1.83
C HIS A 6 16.11 -3.04 0.39
N GLY A 7 15.65 -1.94 -0.22
CA GLY A 7 15.94 -1.62 -1.61
C GLY A 7 15.14 -2.47 -2.62
N ASP A 8 14.06 -3.13 -2.18
CA ASP A 8 13.26 -4.02 -3.04
C ASP A 8 11.79 -4.08 -2.57
N TYR A 9 10.89 -4.42 -3.48
CA TYR A 9 9.47 -4.63 -3.21
C TYR A 9 9.22 -5.92 -2.41
N PRO A 10 8.11 -6.00 -1.65
CA PRO A 10 7.67 -7.24 -1.03
C PRO A 10 7.49 -8.39 -2.03
N THR A 11 7.86 -9.61 -1.63
CA THR A 11 7.73 -10.83 -2.44
C THR A 11 6.30 -11.06 -2.93
N SER A 12 5.29 -10.77 -2.09
CA SER A 12 3.88 -10.86 -2.47
C SER A 12 3.54 -9.93 -3.64
N MET A 13 3.95 -8.66 -3.57
CA MET A 13 3.73 -7.69 -4.64
C MET A 13 4.41 -8.12 -5.94
N LYS A 14 5.67 -8.57 -5.88
CA LYS A 14 6.38 -9.05 -7.08
C LYS A 14 5.69 -10.26 -7.71
N LYS A 15 5.18 -11.19 -6.89
CA LYS A 15 4.46 -12.38 -7.36
C LYS A 15 3.12 -12.03 -8.02
N ILE A 16 2.39 -11.06 -7.49
CA ILE A 16 1.03 -10.71 -7.96
C ILE A 16 1.07 -9.73 -9.14
N ALA A 17 1.89 -8.67 -9.03
CA ALA A 17 2.02 -7.65 -10.06
C ALA A 17 2.85 -8.13 -11.26
N GLY A 18 3.82 -9.01 -11.03
CA GLY A 18 4.68 -9.56 -12.07
C GLY A 18 5.41 -8.46 -12.83
N GLU A 19 5.31 -8.48 -14.15
CA GLU A 19 5.99 -7.51 -15.04
C GLU A 19 5.41 -6.08 -14.97
N ARG A 20 4.23 -5.89 -14.37
CA ARG A 20 3.61 -4.56 -14.23
C ARG A 20 4.29 -3.67 -13.19
N ILE A 21 5.05 -4.26 -12.27
CA ILE A 21 5.84 -3.50 -11.29
C ILE A 21 7.29 -3.39 -11.79
N PRO A 22 7.89 -2.18 -11.81
CA PRO A 22 9.26 -2.03 -12.26
C PRO A 22 10.23 -2.74 -11.32
N THR A 23 11.34 -3.21 -11.88
CA THR A 23 12.44 -3.80 -11.10
C THR A 23 13.54 -2.76 -10.93
N PHE A 24 14.03 -2.61 -9.70
CA PHE A 24 15.19 -1.75 -9.44
C PHE A 24 16.46 -2.41 -9.99
N THR A 25 17.30 -1.59 -10.63
CA THR A 25 18.71 -1.95 -10.84
C THR A 25 19.45 -1.99 -9.51
N ASP A 26 20.61 -2.65 -9.47
CA ASP A 26 21.45 -2.68 -8.27
C ASP A 26 21.80 -1.28 -7.74
N ARG A 27 21.99 -0.32 -8.67
CA ARG A 27 22.26 1.07 -8.31
C ARG A 27 21.04 1.72 -7.66
N GLU A 28 19.87 1.59 -8.26
CA GLU A 28 18.62 2.18 -7.72
C GLU A 28 18.25 1.55 -6.38
N SER A 29 18.38 0.22 -6.25
CA SER A 29 18.14 -0.50 -5.00
C SER A 29 18.99 0.06 -3.86
N LYS A 30 20.28 0.33 -4.12
CA LYS A 30 21.19 0.96 -3.14
C LYS A 30 20.80 2.40 -2.82
N LEU A 31 20.27 3.16 -3.78
CA LEU A 31 19.85 4.54 -3.55
C LEU A 31 18.59 4.66 -2.72
N VAL A 32 17.62 3.77 -2.91
CA VAL A 32 16.34 3.78 -2.19
C VAL A 32 16.48 3.19 -0.78
N LYS A 33 17.36 2.21 -0.61
CA LYS A 33 17.59 1.60 0.70
C LYS A 33 18.17 2.61 1.68
N GLY A 34 17.47 2.83 2.79
CA GLY A 34 17.86 3.77 3.84
C GLY A 34 17.67 5.24 3.45
N SER A 35 16.95 5.54 2.37
CA SER A 35 16.75 6.92 1.88
C SER A 35 15.71 7.69 2.70
N TYR A 36 15.82 7.67 4.04
CA TYR A 36 14.93 8.38 4.96
C TYR A 36 15.68 8.81 6.22
N GLY A 37 15.42 10.04 6.69
CA GLY A 37 15.88 10.52 8.00
C GLY A 37 14.87 10.27 9.13
N PHE A 38 13.58 10.29 8.78
CA PHE A 38 12.45 9.96 9.65
C PHE A 38 11.29 9.45 8.79
N ILE A 39 10.28 8.85 9.41
CA ILE A 39 9.06 8.40 8.75
C ILE A 39 7.88 9.05 9.48
N GLY A 40 7.17 9.95 8.79
CA GLY A 40 5.89 10.48 9.26
C GLY A 40 4.77 9.51 8.92
N LEU A 41 3.90 9.19 9.88
CA LEU A 41 2.70 8.39 9.67
C LEU A 41 1.48 9.30 9.76
N ILE A 42 0.70 9.37 8.67
CA ILE A 42 -0.61 10.03 8.65
C ILE A 42 -1.67 8.93 8.68
N HIS A 43 -2.54 8.93 9.69
CA HIS A 43 -3.57 7.92 9.91
C HIS A 43 -4.91 8.59 10.16
N TYR A 44 -5.97 8.10 9.50
CA TYR A 44 -7.32 8.68 9.57
C TYR A 44 -8.39 7.67 10.01
N THR A 45 -8.30 6.43 9.54
CA THR A 45 -9.34 5.43 9.76
C THR A 45 -8.78 4.02 9.65
N ASN A 46 -9.58 3.03 10.02
CA ASN A 46 -9.30 1.61 9.87
C ASN A 46 -10.41 0.95 9.05
N ILE A 47 -10.03 -0.01 8.21
CA ILE A 47 -10.95 -0.75 7.36
C ILE A 47 -10.81 -2.24 7.65
N ASN A 48 -11.93 -2.93 7.83
CA ASN A 48 -11.93 -4.38 7.96
C ASN A 48 -11.80 -5.01 6.57
N ILE A 49 -10.87 -5.95 6.44
CA ILE A 49 -10.58 -6.59 5.15
C ILE A 49 -10.73 -8.10 5.23
N THR A 50 -11.17 -8.71 4.13
CA THR A 50 -11.15 -10.15 3.94
C THR A 50 -10.42 -10.50 2.65
N TYR A 51 -9.87 -11.71 2.60
CA TYR A 51 -9.17 -12.20 1.42
C TYR A 51 -10.16 -12.56 0.30
N ASN A 52 -9.87 -12.12 -0.92
CA ASN A 52 -10.66 -12.44 -2.11
C ASN A 52 -9.74 -12.83 -3.28
N SER A 53 -9.57 -14.14 -3.48
CA SER A 53 -8.74 -14.69 -4.55
C SER A 53 -9.35 -14.55 -5.94
N LEU A 54 -10.67 -14.40 -6.06
CA LEU A 54 -11.37 -14.36 -7.35
C LEU A 54 -10.92 -13.16 -8.19
N VAL A 55 -10.52 -12.07 -7.53
CA VAL A 55 -10.01 -10.85 -8.18
C VAL A 55 -8.67 -11.09 -8.89
N LEU A 56 -7.92 -12.11 -8.47
CA LEU A 56 -6.65 -12.48 -9.11
C LEU A 56 -6.84 -13.30 -10.39
N GLU A 57 -8.05 -13.82 -10.64
CA GLU A 57 -8.37 -14.57 -11.87
C GLU A 57 -8.65 -13.65 -13.06
N SER A 58 -8.86 -12.35 -12.83
CA SER A 58 -9.06 -11.39 -13.92
C SER A 58 -7.75 -11.05 -14.64
N ASN A 59 -7.83 -10.86 -15.95
CA ASN A 59 -6.70 -10.46 -16.80
C ASN A 59 -6.40 -8.95 -16.71
N LEU A 60 -7.43 -8.14 -16.46
CA LEU A 60 -7.31 -6.69 -16.26
C LEU A 60 -7.32 -6.43 -14.75
N ARG A 61 -6.14 -6.16 -14.20
CA ARG A 61 -5.95 -5.82 -12.79
C ARG A 61 -5.24 -4.48 -12.67
N ASP A 62 -5.83 -3.61 -11.87
CA ASP A 62 -5.17 -2.42 -11.35
C ASP A 62 -4.48 -2.74 -10.01
N PHE A 63 -3.91 -1.72 -9.38
CA PHE A 63 -3.24 -1.90 -8.10
C PHE A 63 -4.21 -2.35 -6.99
N SER A 64 -5.48 -1.96 -7.08
CA SER A 64 -6.51 -2.32 -6.09
C SER A 64 -6.86 -3.80 -6.20
N ALA A 65 -7.04 -4.28 -7.43
CA ALA A 65 -7.28 -5.69 -7.71
C ALA A 65 -6.11 -6.58 -7.26
N ASP A 66 -4.87 -6.09 -7.41
CA ASP A 66 -3.67 -6.82 -6.96
C ASP A 66 -3.55 -6.95 -5.43
N MET A 67 -4.32 -6.18 -4.65
CA MET A 67 -4.37 -6.38 -3.21
C MET A 67 -5.09 -7.68 -2.82
N ALA A 68 -5.91 -8.26 -3.72
CA ALA A 68 -6.70 -9.48 -3.48
C ALA A 68 -7.54 -9.40 -2.19
N VAL A 69 -8.12 -8.23 -1.94
CA VAL A 69 -8.83 -7.90 -0.70
C VAL A 69 -10.23 -7.40 -1.03
N LEU A 70 -11.20 -7.84 -0.24
CA LEU A 70 -12.52 -7.23 -0.15
C LEU A 70 -12.58 -6.36 1.11
N MET A 71 -12.86 -5.07 0.92
CA MET A 71 -12.98 -4.10 2.00
C MET A 71 -14.41 -4.08 2.52
N HIS A 72 -14.58 -4.26 3.82
CA HIS A 72 -15.83 -4.05 4.53
C HIS A 72 -15.81 -2.65 5.15
N GLY A 73 -16.46 -1.70 4.49
CA GLY A 73 -16.60 -0.33 4.95
C GLY A 73 -17.80 0.33 4.31
N SER A 74 -18.98 0.11 4.88
CA SER A 74 -20.21 0.82 4.51
C SER A 74 -20.20 2.29 4.94
N ASP A 75 -19.45 2.63 6.00
CA ASP A 75 -19.67 3.88 6.74
C ASP A 75 -18.68 5.01 6.40
N LEU A 76 -17.71 4.78 5.50
CA LEU A 76 -16.73 5.81 5.11
C LEU A 76 -17.30 6.93 4.22
N PHE A 77 -18.49 6.72 3.67
CA PHE A 77 -19.21 7.69 2.83
C PHE A 77 -20.55 8.12 3.45
N GLU A 78 -20.81 7.78 4.72
CA GLU A 78 -21.85 8.50 5.44
C GLU A 78 -21.39 9.95 5.65
N ASN A 79 -22.32 10.90 5.52
CA ASN A 79 -22.08 12.35 5.65
C ASN A 79 -21.72 12.78 7.09
N ALA A 80 -20.91 12.00 7.80
CA ALA A 80 -20.41 12.33 9.12
C ALA A 80 -19.19 13.25 8.97
N GLU A 81 -19.35 14.51 9.37
CA GLU A 81 -18.23 15.42 9.58
C GLU A 81 -17.35 14.88 10.72
N TYR A 82 -16.14 14.43 10.39
CA TYR A 82 -15.13 14.14 11.39
C TYR A 82 -14.35 15.42 11.70
N PRO A 83 -14.19 15.80 12.99
CA PRO A 83 -13.38 16.97 13.33
C PRO A 83 -11.94 16.73 12.86
N ILE A 84 -11.48 17.60 11.96
CA ILE A 84 -10.09 17.60 11.49
C ILE A 84 -9.25 18.29 12.57
N GLU A 85 -8.83 17.53 13.58
CA GLU A 85 -7.80 17.97 14.52
C GLU A 85 -6.44 17.46 14.03
N PRO A 86 -5.54 18.32 13.53
CA PRO A 86 -4.18 17.91 13.25
C PRO A 86 -3.46 17.71 14.58
N TRP A 87 -3.29 16.46 14.99
CA TRP A 87 -2.38 16.09 16.08
C TRP A 87 -0.96 16.12 15.53
N GLY A 88 -0.48 17.34 15.26
CA GLY A 88 0.92 17.63 14.98
C GLY A 88 1.70 17.62 16.29
N LEU A 89 2.83 16.91 16.27
CA LEU A 89 3.86 16.89 17.31
C LEU A 89 4.03 18.25 18.00
N ILE A 90 3.64 18.33 19.27
CA ILE A 90 4.16 19.31 20.23
C ILE A 90 5.56 18.84 20.65
#